data_AF-A0A357G2Y9-F1
#
_entry.id   AF-A0A357G2Y9-F1
#
_cell.length_a   1.000
_cell.length_b   1.000
_cell.length_c   1.000
_cell.angle_alpha   90.00
_cell.angle_beta   90.00
_cell.angle_gamma   90.00
#
_symmetry.space_group_name_H-M   'P 1'
#
loop_
_entity.id
_entity.type
_entity.pdbx_description
1 polymer ?
#
loop_
_entity_poly.entity_id
_entity_poly.type
_entity_poly.pdbx_seq_one_letter_code
_entity_poly.pdbx_strand_id
1 'polypeptide(L)'
;MKKNYLTFALLLSLASTLPVYVYAQEEDHVEEQAEESAPPEQETTGQEEVAQENIATEVEKAEERKEEKRPPSVLEVNYKNIESAGLYASARDGGLGKDIWDNAHRSYLIGLIERLPDSISSRTLRRLIKRALLTQTSADLIQNDIEIQPGRDLLTVRMEKLIDMGLYAQAFDLYSLLNKEPYHERLARAGILAMLYNGEKPLACLEANILGTRFAEIEFWQQFKAYCAFTVSDNATEEDKKILQSSGKRVFQSIAAGGHPAFSYTPQAFSGLSYIEQAVLVAEKGIGTGGLGNYR
;
A
#
# COMPACT_ATOMS: atom_id res chain seq x y z
N MET A 1 -21.51 -64.95 -2.36
CA MET A 1 -22.83 -64.52 -2.87
C MET A 1 -22.60 -63.42 -3.89
N LYS A 2 -23.08 -63.61 -5.12
CA LYS A 2 -23.01 -62.67 -6.25
C LYS A 2 -24.26 -61.77 -6.27
N LYS A 3 -24.11 -60.52 -6.74
CA LYS A 3 -25.03 -59.64 -7.52
C LYS A 3 -24.58 -58.18 -7.27
N ASN A 4 -23.92 -57.45 -8.17
CA ASN A 4 -24.35 -56.85 -9.46
C ASN A 4 -25.72 -56.18 -9.43
N TYR A 5 -25.78 -54.87 -9.72
CA TYR A 5 -26.67 -54.11 -10.65
C TYR A 5 -26.26 -52.61 -10.51
N LEU A 6 -25.65 -51.98 -11.52
CA LEU A 6 -26.20 -51.34 -12.73
C LEU A 6 -26.40 -49.81 -12.56
N THR A 7 -25.49 -49.08 -13.22
CA THR A 7 -25.73 -47.97 -14.17
C THR A 7 -27.05 -47.19 -14.11
N PHE A 8 -26.97 -45.87 -13.97
CA PHE A 8 -27.81 -44.92 -14.71
C PHE A 8 -27.06 -43.61 -14.97
N ALA A 9 -27.01 -43.23 -16.24
CA ALA A 9 -26.57 -41.93 -16.75
C ALA A 9 -27.81 -41.17 -17.25
N LEU A 10 -27.85 -39.85 -17.06
CA LEU A 10 -28.41 -38.80 -17.94
C LEU A 10 -28.40 -37.48 -17.15
N LEU A 11 -27.60 -36.48 -17.56
CA LEU A 11 -28.00 -35.34 -18.41
C LEU A 11 -29.19 -34.55 -17.85
N LEU A 12 -28.96 -33.30 -17.44
CA LEU A 12 -29.66 -32.16 -18.03
C LEU A 12 -28.91 -30.84 -17.77
N SER A 13 -28.53 -30.21 -18.88
CA SER A 13 -28.11 -28.83 -19.03
C SER A 13 -29.30 -27.90 -18.81
N LEU A 14 -29.11 -26.82 -18.04
CA LEU A 14 -29.91 -25.60 -18.14
C LEU A 14 -28.98 -24.41 -17.95
N ALA A 15 -28.49 -23.89 -19.08
CA ALA A 15 -27.92 -22.55 -19.17
C ALA A 15 -29.06 -21.53 -19.05
N SER A 16 -29.01 -20.68 -18.03
CA SER A 16 -29.90 -19.52 -17.89
C SER A 16 -29.17 -18.29 -18.42
N THR A 17 -29.48 -17.91 -19.65
CA THR A 17 -29.08 -16.64 -20.26
C THR A 17 -29.87 -15.51 -19.63
N LEU A 18 -29.19 -14.59 -18.94
CA LEU A 18 -29.75 -13.30 -18.56
C LEU A 18 -29.49 -12.27 -19.67
N PRO A 19 -30.47 -11.42 -20.01
CA PRO A 19 -30.30 -10.40 -21.03
C PRO A 19 -29.41 -9.26 -20.53
N VAL A 20 -28.40 -8.92 -21.33
CA VAL A 20 -27.58 -7.71 -21.22
C VAL A 20 -28.43 -6.53 -21.72
N TYR A 21 -28.69 -5.56 -20.84
CA TYR A 21 -29.22 -4.26 -21.24
C TYR A 21 -28.10 -3.46 -21.89
N VAL A 22 -28.22 -3.24 -23.20
CA VAL A 22 -27.37 -2.33 -23.99
C VAL A 22 -27.99 -0.93 -23.87
N TYR A 23 -27.26 0.01 -23.27
CA TYR A 23 -27.51 1.44 -23.45
C TYR A 23 -26.77 1.89 -24.71
N ALA A 24 -27.52 2.40 -25.70
CA ALA A 24 -26.97 3.07 -26.87
C ALA A 24 -26.57 4.51 -26.47
N GLN A 25 -25.32 4.87 -26.74
CA GLN A 25 -24.87 6.26 -26.84
C GLN A 25 -24.87 6.66 -28.31
N GLU A 26 -25.50 7.80 -28.59
CA GLU A 26 -25.58 8.42 -29.90
C GLU A 26 -24.39 9.38 -30.02
N GLU A 27 -23.49 9.10 -30.96
CA GLU A 27 -22.38 9.97 -31.36
C GLU A 27 -22.84 10.82 -32.55
N ASP A 28 -22.82 12.15 -32.40
CA ASP A 28 -22.85 13.07 -33.53
C ASP A 28 -21.46 13.71 -33.69
N HIS A 29 -20.79 13.31 -34.76
CA HIS A 29 -19.64 13.99 -35.36
C HIS A 29 -20.14 15.12 -36.27
N VAL A 30 -19.57 16.32 -36.14
CA VAL A 30 -19.53 17.31 -37.23
C VAL A 30 -18.10 17.83 -37.36
N GLU A 31 -17.57 17.68 -38.58
CA GLU A 31 -16.26 18.11 -39.07
C GLU A 31 -16.11 19.64 -39.16
N GLU A 32 -14.94 20.09 -38.68
CA GLU A 32 -13.97 21.03 -39.25
C GLU A 32 -14.33 21.82 -40.52
N GLN A 33 -14.15 23.16 -40.48
CA GLN A 33 -13.44 23.93 -41.51
C GLN A 33 -12.79 25.18 -40.91
N ALA A 34 -11.51 25.36 -41.24
CA ALA A 34 -10.66 26.50 -40.89
C ALA A 34 -10.84 27.65 -41.88
N GLU A 35 -10.71 28.90 -41.42
CA GLU A 35 -10.26 29.99 -42.28
C GLU A 35 -9.49 31.07 -41.50
N GLU A 36 -8.45 31.52 -42.17
CA GLU A 36 -7.31 32.35 -41.83
C GLU A 36 -7.65 33.85 -41.90
N SER A 37 -7.12 34.66 -40.97
CA SER A 37 -6.54 36.00 -41.27
C SER A 37 -6.17 36.78 -40.01
N ALA A 38 -4.99 37.38 -40.05
CA ALA A 38 -4.50 38.46 -39.20
C ALA A 38 -4.15 39.66 -40.12
N PRO A 39 -3.62 40.80 -39.62
CA PRO A 39 -4.07 41.73 -38.58
C PRO A 39 -4.32 43.15 -39.20
N PRO A 40 -4.46 44.23 -38.42
CA PRO A 40 -3.29 45.12 -38.29
C PRO A 40 -3.13 45.87 -36.94
N GLU A 41 -1.93 46.43 -36.81
CA GLU A 41 -1.35 47.29 -35.77
C GLU A 41 -2.13 48.59 -35.49
N GLN A 42 -1.97 49.14 -34.27
CA GLN A 42 -1.43 50.48 -34.07
C GLN A 42 -1.04 50.77 -32.61
N GLU A 43 0.14 51.39 -32.48
CA GLU A 43 0.81 51.90 -31.29
C GLU A 43 0.06 53.08 -30.64
N THR A 44 0.24 53.33 -29.34
CA THR A 44 1.15 54.40 -28.85
C THR A 44 0.95 54.72 -27.35
N THR A 45 2.11 54.85 -26.69
CA THR A 45 2.46 55.79 -25.60
C THR A 45 1.80 55.71 -24.20
N GLY A 46 2.63 55.31 -23.24
CA GLY A 46 3.24 56.30 -22.33
C GLY A 46 2.64 56.41 -20.93
N GLN A 47 3.33 55.85 -19.92
CA GLN A 47 3.63 56.50 -18.63
C GLN A 47 4.54 55.58 -17.80
N GLU A 48 5.85 55.84 -17.90
CA GLU A 48 6.82 55.52 -16.86
C GLU A 48 6.61 56.44 -15.65
N GLU A 49 7.15 56.02 -14.51
CA GLU A 49 7.46 56.83 -13.31
C GLU A 49 6.46 56.81 -12.14
N VAL A 50 6.18 55.63 -11.58
CA VAL A 50 6.01 55.44 -10.10
C VAL A 50 6.42 54.01 -9.72
N ALA A 51 7.70 53.67 -9.87
CA ALA A 51 8.20 52.36 -9.48
C ALA A 51 9.55 52.52 -8.78
N GLN A 52 9.53 52.64 -7.44
CA GLN A 52 10.66 52.17 -6.61
C GLN A 52 10.48 52.23 -5.08
N GLU A 53 9.37 52.74 -4.53
CA GLU A 53 9.20 52.76 -3.06
C GLU A 53 8.27 51.66 -2.50
N ASN A 54 7.52 50.95 -3.35
CA ASN A 54 6.61 49.88 -2.91
C ASN A 54 7.20 48.46 -3.02
N ILE A 55 8.38 48.29 -3.62
CA ILE A 55 8.96 46.96 -3.88
C ILE A 55 9.59 46.36 -2.60
N ALA A 56 10.16 47.17 -1.72
CA ALA A 56 10.82 46.67 -0.50
C ALA A 56 9.82 46.08 0.51
N THR A 57 8.64 46.69 0.63
CA THR A 57 7.60 46.27 1.60
C THR A 57 6.76 45.09 1.10
N GLU A 58 6.76 44.81 -0.21
CA GLU A 58 6.10 43.63 -0.79
C GLU A 58 7.02 42.40 -0.85
N VAL A 59 8.34 42.56 -0.92
CA VAL A 59 9.27 41.42 -0.89
C VAL A 59 9.33 40.78 0.50
N GLU A 60 9.35 41.57 1.58
CA GLU A 60 9.33 41.06 2.96
C GLU A 60 7.99 40.40 3.33
N LYS A 61 6.89 40.80 2.69
CA LYS A 61 5.55 40.21 2.89
C LYS A 61 5.22 39.08 1.92
N ALA A 62 6.02 38.90 0.87
CA ALA A 62 5.92 37.80 -0.08
C ALA A 62 6.75 36.58 0.34
N GLU A 63 7.81 36.74 1.14
CA GLU A 63 8.56 35.61 1.70
C GLU A 63 7.80 34.86 2.82
N GLU A 64 6.84 35.50 3.49
CA GLU A 64 5.87 34.80 4.36
C GLU A 64 4.71 34.14 3.58
N ARG A 65 4.64 34.30 2.26
CA ARG A 65 3.54 33.83 1.42
C ARG A 65 3.92 32.59 0.62
N LYS A 66 4.05 31.46 1.33
CA LYS A 66 3.77 30.05 0.95
C LYS A 66 4.73 29.10 1.67
N GLU A 67 4.68 29.08 3.00
CA GLU A 67 4.84 27.79 3.65
C GLU A 67 3.53 27.02 3.34
N GLU A 68 3.53 26.27 2.23
CA GLU A 68 2.47 25.32 1.94
C GLU A 68 2.37 24.40 3.14
N LYS A 69 1.37 24.63 4.00
CA LYS A 69 1.22 23.99 5.29
C LYS A 69 1.06 22.49 5.07
N ARG A 70 2.19 21.77 5.12
CA ARG A 70 2.23 20.33 4.87
C ARG A 70 1.27 19.64 5.83
N PRO A 71 0.52 18.63 5.36
CA PRO A 71 -0.35 17.87 6.26
C PRO A 71 0.48 17.27 7.41
N PRO A 72 -0.07 17.19 8.63
CA PRO A 72 0.66 16.69 9.78
C PRO A 72 1.11 15.24 9.53
N SER A 73 2.32 14.89 9.96
CA SER A 73 2.87 13.54 9.81
C SER A 73 2.12 12.48 10.62
N VAL A 74 1.35 12.90 11.63
CA VAL A 74 0.50 12.05 12.46
C VAL A 74 -0.92 12.62 12.48
N LEU A 75 -1.91 11.81 12.12
CA LEU A 75 -3.32 12.15 12.23
C LEU A 75 -3.87 11.75 13.60
N GLU A 76 -4.84 12.50 14.09
CA GLU A 76 -5.59 12.14 15.29
C GLU A 76 -6.53 10.96 14.99
N VAL A 77 -6.50 9.94 15.85
CA VAL A 77 -7.32 8.74 15.71
C VAL A 77 -7.85 8.24 17.04
N ASN A 78 -9.00 7.55 16.97
CA ASN A 78 -9.48 6.77 18.09
C ASN A 78 -8.77 5.41 18.10
N TYR A 79 -7.71 5.29 18.93
CA TYR A 79 -6.94 4.07 19.08
C TYR A 79 -7.78 2.85 19.45
N LYS A 80 -8.81 3.03 20.28
CA LYS A 80 -9.70 1.93 20.68
C LYS A 80 -10.39 1.31 19.46
N ASN A 81 -10.82 2.13 18.50
CA ASN A 81 -11.46 1.64 17.29
C ASN A 81 -10.48 0.91 16.37
N ILE A 82 -9.31 1.50 16.11
CA ILE A 82 -8.34 0.92 15.15
C ILE A 82 -7.66 -0.34 15.71
N GLU A 83 -7.39 -0.40 17.01
CA GLU A 83 -6.75 -1.55 17.65
C GLU A 83 -7.72 -2.71 17.87
N SER A 84 -9.02 -2.41 17.98
CA SER A 84 -10.07 -3.43 18.03
C SER A 84 -10.30 -4.10 16.67
N ALA A 85 -9.85 -3.50 15.56
CA ALA A 85 -10.05 -4.04 14.22
C ALA A 85 -9.46 -5.45 14.07
N GLY A 86 -10.17 -6.33 13.37
CA GLY A 86 -9.75 -7.69 13.08
C GLY A 86 -10.64 -8.32 12.01
N LEU A 87 -10.12 -9.34 11.34
CA LEU A 87 -10.84 -10.08 10.29
C LEU A 87 -11.76 -11.17 10.85
N TYR A 88 -11.48 -11.62 12.08
CA TYR A 88 -12.18 -12.73 12.71
C TYR A 88 -13.05 -12.22 13.86
N ALA A 89 -14.35 -12.04 13.60
CA ALA A 89 -15.31 -11.50 14.55
C ALA A 89 -15.91 -12.55 15.49
N SER A 90 -15.79 -13.84 15.16
CA SER A 90 -16.52 -14.92 15.84
C SER A 90 -15.77 -16.26 15.82
N ALA A 91 -16.13 -17.23 16.66
CA ALA A 91 -15.51 -18.55 16.59
C ALA A 91 -15.70 -19.24 15.20
N ARG A 92 -16.75 -18.88 14.46
CA ARG A 92 -17.08 -19.45 13.14
C ARG A 92 -16.07 -19.05 12.05
N ASP A 93 -15.55 -17.83 12.11
CA ASP A 93 -14.53 -17.32 11.18
C ASP A 93 -13.09 -17.58 11.66
N GLY A 94 -12.94 -18.20 12.84
CA GLY A 94 -11.64 -18.48 13.43
C GLY A 94 -11.23 -17.49 14.53
N GLY A 95 -12.13 -16.63 14.99
CA GLY A 95 -11.88 -15.74 16.12
C GLY A 95 -11.60 -16.51 17.43
N LEU A 96 -10.97 -15.82 18.38
CA LEU A 96 -10.67 -16.33 19.72
C LEU A 96 -11.47 -15.63 20.84
N GLY A 97 -12.44 -14.78 20.49
CA GLY A 97 -13.20 -13.98 21.44
C GLY A 97 -12.69 -12.53 21.49
N LYS A 98 -13.60 -11.59 21.78
CA LYS A 98 -13.26 -10.15 21.85
C LYS A 98 -12.43 -9.81 23.09
N ASP A 99 -12.51 -10.67 24.09
CA ASP A 99 -11.89 -10.62 25.42
C ASP A 99 -10.56 -11.38 25.50
N ILE A 100 -9.99 -11.84 24.38
CA ILE A 100 -8.70 -12.57 24.37
C ILE A 100 -7.56 -11.80 25.07
N TRP A 101 -7.62 -10.47 25.05
CA TRP A 101 -6.63 -9.58 25.68
C TRP A 101 -7.15 -8.89 26.93
N ASP A 102 -8.24 -9.39 27.51
CA ASP A 102 -8.81 -8.83 28.72
C ASP A 102 -7.78 -8.79 29.85
N ASN A 103 -7.69 -7.64 30.51
CA ASN A 103 -6.75 -7.34 31.58
C ASN A 103 -5.26 -7.50 31.24
N ALA A 104 -4.89 -7.68 29.97
CA ALA A 104 -3.50 -7.74 29.57
C ALA A 104 -2.87 -6.33 29.56
N HIS A 105 -1.62 -6.22 30.02
CA HIS A 105 -0.84 -5.00 29.91
C HIS A 105 -0.46 -4.71 28.46
N ARG A 106 -0.68 -3.49 27.99
CA ARG A 106 -0.31 -3.04 26.64
C ARG A 106 1.17 -3.26 26.35
N SER A 107 2.04 -2.91 27.31
CA SER A 107 3.50 -3.11 27.16
C SER A 107 3.86 -4.58 26.88
N TYR A 108 3.19 -5.50 27.57
CA TYR A 108 3.34 -6.93 27.39
C TYR A 108 2.83 -7.37 26.02
N LEU A 109 1.65 -6.92 25.58
CA LEU A 109 1.08 -7.29 24.28
C LEU A 109 1.95 -6.84 23.11
N ILE A 110 2.40 -5.58 23.11
CA ILE A 110 3.30 -5.04 22.08
C ILE A 110 4.57 -5.90 22.04
N GLY A 111 5.22 -6.10 23.20
CA GLY A 111 6.44 -6.90 23.27
C GLY A 111 6.24 -8.37 22.91
N LEU A 112 5.08 -8.95 23.20
CA LEU A 112 4.71 -10.31 22.81
C LEU A 112 4.62 -10.41 21.29
N ILE A 113 3.85 -9.53 20.65
CA ILE A 113 3.61 -9.54 19.20
C ILE A 113 4.92 -9.31 18.44
N GLU A 114 5.71 -8.31 18.82
CA GLU A 114 7.01 -8.00 18.21
C GLU A 114 7.97 -9.21 18.26
N ARG A 115 7.93 -10.00 19.34
CA ARG A 115 8.79 -11.18 19.54
C ARG A 115 8.21 -12.49 19.01
N LEU A 116 7.01 -12.50 18.42
CA LEU A 116 6.49 -13.72 17.80
C LEU A 116 7.44 -14.15 16.68
N PRO A 117 7.74 -15.46 16.56
CA PRO A 117 8.63 -15.96 15.52
C PRO A 117 8.00 -15.81 14.13
N ASP A 118 8.78 -15.32 13.17
CA ASP A 118 8.34 -15.09 11.79
C ASP A 118 8.12 -16.43 11.05
N SER A 119 8.96 -17.42 11.35
CA SER A 119 8.86 -18.78 10.83
C SER A 119 8.51 -19.78 11.94
N ILE A 120 7.46 -20.57 11.72
CA ILE A 120 6.93 -21.52 12.70
C ILE A 120 6.69 -22.85 12.01
N SER A 121 7.45 -23.87 12.41
CA SER A 121 7.33 -25.23 11.84
C SER A 121 6.03 -25.93 12.27
N SER A 122 5.54 -25.65 13.49
CA SER A 122 4.29 -26.21 13.99
C SER A 122 3.07 -25.56 13.33
N ARG A 123 2.35 -26.32 12.51
CA ARG A 123 1.12 -25.87 11.83
C ARG A 123 0.05 -25.41 12.83
N THR A 124 -0.09 -26.09 13.96
CA THR A 124 -1.07 -25.74 15.00
C THR A 124 -0.72 -24.41 15.65
N LEU A 125 0.55 -24.22 16.01
CA LEU A 125 1.00 -22.96 16.63
C LEU A 125 0.91 -21.79 15.66
N ARG A 126 1.33 -21.98 14.39
CA ARG A 126 1.19 -20.97 13.33
C ARG A 126 -0.27 -20.57 13.14
N ARG A 127 -1.19 -21.55 13.15
CA ARG A 127 -2.63 -21.29 13.06
C ARG A 127 -3.15 -20.52 14.27
N LEU A 128 -2.73 -20.87 15.49
CA LEU A 128 -3.15 -20.17 16.70
C LEU A 128 -2.68 -18.72 16.69
N ILE A 129 -1.41 -18.46 16.36
CA ILE A 129 -0.86 -17.11 16.27
C ILE A 129 -1.58 -16.29 15.19
N LYS A 130 -1.78 -16.87 14.00
CA LYS A 130 -2.57 -16.21 12.94
C LYS A 130 -3.96 -15.83 13.46
N ARG A 131 -4.66 -16.74 14.14
CA ARG A 131 -5.98 -16.47 14.71
C ARG A 131 -5.93 -15.37 15.76
N ALA A 132 -4.92 -15.36 16.63
CA ALA A 132 -4.74 -14.32 17.65
C ALA A 132 -4.49 -12.93 17.05
N LEU A 133 -3.65 -12.83 16.01
CA LEU A 133 -3.37 -11.57 15.33
C LEU A 133 -4.57 -11.01 14.54
N LEU A 134 -5.44 -11.89 14.02
CA LEU A 134 -6.57 -11.52 13.17
C LEU A 134 -7.91 -11.46 13.91
N THR A 135 -7.98 -11.88 15.16
CA THR A 135 -9.18 -11.78 15.99
C THR A 135 -9.54 -10.31 16.18
N GLN A 136 -10.82 -9.98 15.96
CA GLN A 136 -11.38 -8.69 16.36
C GLN A 136 -11.47 -8.67 17.89
N THR A 137 -10.89 -7.64 18.51
CA THR A 137 -10.72 -7.55 19.96
C THR A 137 -11.49 -6.37 20.52
N SER A 138 -11.58 -6.25 21.84
CA SER A 138 -12.02 -5.03 22.51
C SER A 138 -10.82 -4.37 23.18
N ALA A 139 -10.27 -3.34 22.53
CA ALA A 139 -9.14 -2.59 23.07
C ALA A 139 -9.47 -1.86 24.39
N ASP A 140 -10.76 -1.69 24.70
CA ASP A 140 -11.24 -1.16 25.99
C ASP A 140 -10.92 -2.07 27.19
N LEU A 141 -10.73 -3.37 26.95
CA LEU A 141 -10.43 -4.37 27.97
C LEU A 141 -8.92 -4.47 28.27
N ILE A 142 -8.08 -3.76 27.52
CA ILE A 142 -6.63 -3.77 27.66
C ILE A 142 -6.20 -2.76 28.73
N GLN A 143 -5.28 -3.17 29.61
CA GLN A 143 -4.68 -2.27 30.58
C GLN A 143 -3.64 -1.39 29.90
N ASN A 144 -3.94 -0.10 29.75
CA ASN A 144 -3.05 0.90 29.16
C ASN A 144 -2.00 1.36 30.19
N ASP A 145 -1.07 0.47 30.51
CA ASP A 145 0.04 0.70 31.44
C ASP A 145 1.15 1.61 30.89
N ILE A 146 1.12 1.88 29.58
CA ILE A 146 2.00 2.81 28.87
C ILE A 146 1.18 3.70 27.93
N GLU A 147 1.71 4.88 27.62
CA GLU A 147 1.14 5.77 26.61
C GLU A 147 1.18 5.13 25.21
N ILE A 148 0.14 5.38 24.41
CA ILE A 148 0.07 4.88 23.04
C ILE A 148 0.96 5.75 22.16
N GLN A 149 2.03 5.15 21.64
CA GLN A 149 2.93 5.81 20.71
C GLN A 149 2.41 5.64 19.27
N PRO A 150 2.21 6.73 18.50
CA PRO A 150 1.86 6.64 17.09
C PRO A 150 2.82 5.74 16.32
N GLY A 151 2.29 4.81 15.51
CA GLY A 151 3.10 3.86 14.76
C GLY A 151 3.75 2.73 15.58
N ARG A 152 3.46 2.64 16.88
CA ARG A 152 3.76 1.47 17.72
C ARG A 152 2.52 1.03 18.52
N ASP A 153 1.35 1.31 17.97
CA ASP A 153 0.06 0.85 18.48
C ASP A 153 -0.16 -0.63 18.10
N LEU A 154 -1.18 -1.27 18.70
CA LEU A 154 -1.44 -2.70 18.50
C LEU A 154 -1.83 -3.05 17.06
N LEU A 155 -2.47 -2.15 16.30
CA LEU A 155 -2.75 -2.42 14.89
C LEU A 155 -1.45 -2.42 14.08
N THR A 156 -0.59 -1.42 14.25
CA THR A 156 0.66 -1.34 13.47
C THR A 156 1.56 -2.55 13.72
N VAL A 157 1.78 -2.94 14.98
CA VAL A 157 2.65 -4.10 15.28
C VAL A 157 2.03 -5.43 14.84
N ARG A 158 0.70 -5.57 14.84
CA ARG A 158 0.03 -6.74 14.26
C ARG A 158 0.23 -6.81 12.76
N MET A 159 0.06 -5.68 12.06
CA MET A 159 0.26 -5.56 10.62
C MET A 159 1.68 -5.95 10.22
N GLU A 160 2.69 -5.36 10.88
CA GLU A 160 4.10 -5.68 10.64
C GLU A 160 4.37 -7.18 10.89
N LYS A 161 3.86 -7.74 11.99
CA LYS A 161 4.04 -9.17 12.29
C LYS A 161 3.34 -10.09 11.27
N LEU A 162 2.17 -9.72 10.76
CA LEU A 162 1.51 -10.48 9.68
C LEU A 162 2.39 -10.51 8.42
N ILE A 163 3.02 -9.39 8.07
CA ILE A 163 3.95 -9.29 6.94
C ILE A 163 5.18 -10.16 7.19
N ASP A 164 5.81 -10.06 8.36
CA ASP A 164 6.98 -10.89 8.71
C ASP A 164 6.67 -12.39 8.65
N MET A 165 5.46 -12.79 9.03
CA MET A 165 5.00 -14.18 8.95
C MET A 165 4.63 -14.64 7.53
N GLY A 166 4.70 -13.76 6.53
CA GLY A 166 4.28 -14.04 5.16
C GLY A 166 2.77 -14.13 4.97
N LEU A 167 1.98 -13.51 5.84
CA LEU A 167 0.51 -13.48 5.82
C LEU A 167 -0.01 -12.23 5.09
N TYR A 168 0.56 -11.94 3.91
CA TYR A 168 0.39 -10.68 3.18
C TYR A 168 -1.05 -10.36 2.83
N ALA A 169 -1.81 -11.34 2.31
CA ALA A 169 -3.23 -11.17 2.01
C ALA A 169 -4.03 -10.73 3.25
N GLN A 170 -3.75 -11.34 4.41
CA GLN A 170 -4.46 -10.98 5.64
C GLN A 170 -4.01 -9.63 6.21
N ALA A 171 -2.74 -9.26 6.03
CA ALA A 171 -2.28 -7.91 6.34
C ALA A 171 -3.00 -6.89 5.46
N PHE A 172 -3.10 -7.14 4.15
CA PHE A 172 -3.79 -6.25 3.21
C PHE A 172 -5.28 -6.13 3.53
N ASP A 173 -5.97 -7.25 3.80
CA ASP A 173 -7.37 -7.25 4.21
C ASP A 173 -7.58 -6.44 5.50
N LEU A 174 -6.68 -6.59 6.48
CA LEU A 174 -6.75 -5.86 7.75
C LEU A 174 -6.51 -4.37 7.57
N TYR A 175 -5.52 -3.99 6.73
CA TYR A 175 -5.27 -2.60 6.36
C TYR A 175 -6.49 -1.97 5.69
N SER A 176 -7.15 -2.71 4.80
CA SER A 176 -8.34 -2.25 4.07
C SER A 176 -9.57 -2.00 4.95
N LEU A 177 -9.58 -2.47 6.20
CA LEU A 177 -10.63 -2.11 7.17
C LEU A 177 -10.52 -0.66 7.65
N LEU A 178 -9.34 -0.05 7.51
CA LEU A 178 -9.12 1.36 7.78
C LEU A 178 -9.74 2.15 6.64
N ASN A 179 -11.04 2.42 6.71
CA ASN A 179 -11.78 3.21 5.71
C ASN A 179 -11.38 4.71 5.71
N LYS A 180 -10.14 5.03 6.12
CA LYS A 180 -9.57 6.36 6.28
C LYS A 180 -8.08 6.31 5.97
N GLU A 181 -7.52 7.46 5.65
CA GLU A 181 -6.08 7.62 5.46
C GLU A 181 -5.31 7.04 6.68
N PRO A 182 -4.22 6.26 6.46
CA PRO A 182 -3.39 5.79 7.54
C PRO A 182 -2.92 6.97 8.38
N TYR A 183 -2.96 6.83 9.70
CA TYR A 183 -2.71 7.96 10.59
C TYR A 183 -1.23 8.21 10.85
N HIS A 184 -0.37 7.25 10.53
CA HIS A 184 1.06 7.31 10.78
C HIS A 184 1.83 6.60 9.67
N GLU A 185 3.07 7.03 9.45
CA GLU A 185 3.93 6.51 8.39
C GLU A 185 4.17 5.00 8.46
N ARG A 186 4.53 4.45 9.63
CA ARG A 186 4.75 3.00 9.79
C ARG A 186 3.54 2.15 9.38
N LEU A 187 2.34 2.59 9.74
CA LEU A 187 1.11 1.87 9.35
C LEU A 187 0.90 1.93 7.84
N ALA A 188 1.09 3.10 7.24
CA ALA A 188 1.04 3.27 5.79
C ALA A 188 2.07 2.40 5.06
N ARG A 189 3.31 2.38 5.56
CA ARG A 189 4.41 1.55 5.04
C ARG A 189 4.05 0.07 5.10
N ALA A 190 3.50 -0.39 6.22
CA ALA A 190 3.02 -1.77 6.35
C ALA A 190 1.91 -2.09 5.34
N GLY A 191 0.96 -1.17 5.12
CA GLY A 191 -0.07 -1.28 4.09
C GLY A 191 0.51 -1.44 2.68
N ILE A 192 1.45 -0.56 2.30
CA ILE A 192 2.15 -0.62 1.00
C ILE A 192 2.87 -1.96 0.82
N LEU A 193 3.62 -2.40 1.83
CA LEU A 193 4.32 -3.69 1.77
C LEU A 193 3.34 -4.85 1.61
N ALA A 194 2.24 -4.85 2.37
CA ALA A 194 1.21 -5.87 2.27
C ALA A 194 0.59 -5.93 0.86
N MET A 195 0.28 -4.76 0.26
CA MET A 195 -0.23 -4.68 -1.10
C MET A 195 0.76 -5.24 -2.13
N LEU A 196 2.02 -4.82 -2.08
CA LEU A 196 3.05 -5.29 -3.02
C LEU A 196 3.25 -6.81 -2.93
N TYR A 197 3.40 -7.34 -1.72
CA TYR A 197 3.54 -8.78 -1.53
C TYR A 197 2.29 -9.57 -1.96
N ASN A 198 1.11 -8.95 -1.90
CA ASN A 198 -0.13 -9.53 -2.37
C ASN A 198 -0.35 -9.37 -3.89
N GLY A 199 0.60 -8.79 -4.61
CA GLY A 199 0.49 -8.56 -6.06
C GLY A 199 -0.33 -7.34 -6.46
N GLU A 200 -0.75 -6.52 -5.50
CA GLU A 200 -1.59 -5.33 -5.70
C GLU A 200 -0.73 -4.08 -5.98
N LYS A 201 0.24 -4.20 -6.91
CA LYS A 201 1.16 -3.10 -7.26
C LYS A 201 0.43 -1.82 -7.67
N PRO A 202 -0.58 -1.84 -8.57
CA PRO A 202 -1.25 -0.60 -8.98
C PRO A 202 -1.91 0.11 -7.80
N LEU A 203 -2.50 -0.65 -6.87
CA LEU A 203 -3.13 -0.09 -5.68
C LEU A 203 -2.09 0.50 -4.71
N ALA A 204 -0.97 -0.19 -4.50
CA ALA A 204 0.13 0.34 -3.69
C ALA A 204 0.65 1.68 -4.26
N CYS A 205 0.81 1.78 -5.58
CA CYS A 205 1.24 3.02 -6.22
C CYS A 205 0.20 4.14 -6.13
N LEU A 206 -1.09 3.81 -6.24
CA LEU A 206 -2.17 4.78 -6.02
C LEU A 206 -2.14 5.31 -4.59
N GLU A 207 -2.04 4.43 -3.59
CA GLU A 207 -1.94 4.80 -2.18
C GLU A 207 -0.72 5.70 -1.92
N ALA A 208 0.45 5.34 -2.46
CA ALA A 208 1.65 6.15 -2.30
C ALA A 208 1.57 7.53 -2.96
N ASN A 209 0.81 7.68 -4.04
CA ASN A 209 0.55 9.00 -4.63
C ASN A 209 -0.32 9.87 -3.73
N ILE A 210 -1.30 9.28 -3.05
CA ILE A 210 -2.16 9.98 -2.09
C ILE A 210 -1.33 10.42 -0.87
N LEU A 211 -0.49 9.53 -0.35
CA LEU A 211 0.30 9.75 0.87
C LEU A 211 1.61 10.52 0.65
N GLY A 212 2.07 10.58 -0.59
CA GLY A 212 3.43 10.99 -0.95
C GLY A 212 3.75 12.43 -0.57
N THR A 213 2.76 13.32 -0.50
CA THR A 213 2.98 14.72 -0.07
C THR A 213 3.21 14.83 1.44
N ARG A 214 2.53 13.99 2.24
CA ARG A 214 2.63 13.99 3.70
C ARG A 214 3.93 13.37 4.20
N PHE A 215 4.43 12.36 3.49
CA PHE A 215 5.66 11.65 3.84
C PHE A 215 6.82 11.93 2.88
N ALA A 216 6.76 13.04 2.14
CA ALA A 216 7.70 13.40 1.07
C ALA A 216 9.19 13.44 1.49
N GLU A 217 9.46 13.74 2.76
CA GLU A 217 10.83 13.86 3.30
C GLU A 217 11.43 12.52 3.74
N ILE A 218 10.66 11.44 3.70
CA ILE A 218 11.09 10.14 4.17
C ILE A 218 11.59 9.33 2.97
N GLU A 219 12.86 8.90 3.03
CA GLU A 219 13.57 8.18 1.96
C GLU A 219 12.75 7.04 1.35
N PHE A 220 12.07 6.25 2.20
CA PHE A 220 11.19 5.16 1.76
C PHE A 220 10.15 5.63 0.73
N TRP A 221 9.46 6.75 0.99
CA TRP A 221 8.38 7.25 0.14
C TRP A 221 8.91 7.90 -1.13
N GLN A 222 10.05 8.59 -1.06
CA GLN A 222 10.73 9.11 -2.25
C GLN A 222 11.10 7.98 -3.20
N GLN A 223 11.74 6.94 -2.69
CA GLN A 223 12.12 5.76 -3.47
C GLN A 223 10.91 5.01 -4.01
N PHE A 224 9.87 4.84 -3.20
CA PHE A 224 8.69 4.11 -3.64
C PHE A 224 7.89 4.88 -4.70
N LYS A 225 7.78 6.21 -4.58
CA LYS A 225 7.17 7.07 -5.60
C LYS A 225 7.95 7.00 -6.92
N ALA A 226 9.27 7.08 -6.85
CA ALA A 226 10.13 6.93 -8.03
C ALA A 226 9.93 5.54 -8.68
N TYR A 227 9.88 4.47 -7.88
CA TYR A 227 9.56 3.12 -8.37
C TYR A 227 8.20 3.06 -9.09
N CYS A 228 7.17 3.69 -8.55
CA CYS A 228 5.85 3.74 -9.17
C CYS A 228 5.84 4.52 -10.50
N ALA A 229 6.61 5.61 -10.59
CA ALA A 229 6.76 6.37 -11.83
C ALA A 229 7.36 5.51 -12.97
N PHE A 230 8.32 4.63 -12.63
CA PHE A 230 8.95 3.72 -13.59
C PHE A 230 8.09 2.51 -13.98
N THR A 231 7.18 2.06 -13.11
CA THR A 231 6.54 0.74 -13.26
C THR A 231 5.03 0.78 -13.51
N VAL A 232 4.41 1.96 -13.37
CA VAL A 232 2.96 2.14 -13.53
C VAL A 232 2.61 3.38 -14.37
N SER A 233 3.30 4.50 -14.20
CA SER A 233 2.82 5.80 -14.69
C SER A 233 3.49 6.32 -15.96
N ASP A 234 4.51 5.64 -16.50
CA ASP A 234 5.29 6.03 -17.70
C ASP A 234 5.79 7.49 -17.70
N ASN A 235 5.89 8.10 -16.52
CA ASN A 235 6.21 9.52 -16.32
C ASN A 235 7.47 9.72 -15.46
N ALA A 236 8.29 8.67 -15.35
CA ALA A 236 9.54 8.70 -14.62
C ALA A 236 10.44 9.85 -15.11
N THR A 237 10.90 10.65 -14.17
CA THR A 237 11.81 11.77 -14.42
C THR A 237 13.28 11.36 -14.23
N GLU A 238 14.20 12.19 -14.70
CA GLU A 238 15.63 12.00 -14.39
C GLU A 238 15.93 12.12 -12.89
N GLU A 239 15.07 12.80 -12.12
CA GLU A 239 15.20 12.84 -10.66
C GLU A 239 14.78 11.50 -10.02
N ASP A 240 13.66 10.92 -10.45
CA ASP A 240 13.22 9.58 -10.02
C ASP A 240 14.31 8.54 -10.30
N LYS A 241 14.95 8.63 -11.47
CA LYS A 241 16.07 7.77 -11.85
C LYS A 241 17.23 7.89 -10.88
N LYS A 242 17.65 9.11 -10.52
CA LYS A 242 18.73 9.36 -9.56
C LYS A 242 18.38 8.83 -8.17
N ILE A 243 17.14 9.03 -7.71
CA ILE A 243 16.65 8.50 -6.43
C ILE A 243 16.83 6.98 -6.38
N LEU A 244 16.37 6.26 -7.42
CA LEU A 244 16.51 4.81 -7.47
C LEU A 244 17.97 4.35 -7.61
N GLN A 245 18.78 5.03 -8.42
CA GLN A 245 20.19 4.68 -8.62
C GLN A 245 21.03 4.86 -7.35
N SER A 246 20.78 5.94 -6.59
CA SER A 246 21.50 6.27 -5.36
C SER A 246 20.98 5.56 -4.11
N SER A 247 19.84 4.85 -4.20
CA SER A 247 19.19 4.17 -3.07
C SER A 247 20.00 3.07 -2.37
N GLY A 248 21.11 2.63 -2.97
CA GLY A 248 21.89 1.46 -2.54
C GLY A 248 21.19 0.12 -2.74
N LYS A 249 19.97 0.11 -3.30
CA LYS A 249 19.12 -1.07 -3.47
C LYS A 249 19.24 -1.60 -4.88
N ARG A 250 19.75 -2.83 -5.02
CA ARG A 250 20.07 -3.42 -6.33
C ARG A 250 18.83 -3.59 -7.21
N VAL A 251 17.70 -3.91 -6.59
CA VAL A 251 16.41 -4.08 -7.29
C VAL A 251 15.99 -2.76 -7.94
N PHE A 252 16.09 -1.65 -7.21
CA PHE A 252 15.75 -0.32 -7.70
C PHE A 252 16.70 0.16 -8.79
N GLN A 253 18.00 -0.11 -8.66
CA GLN A 253 18.98 0.18 -9.70
C GLN A 253 18.67 -0.53 -11.02
N SER A 254 18.22 -1.79 -10.96
CA SER A 254 17.79 -2.55 -12.16
C SER A 254 16.58 -1.91 -12.84
N ILE A 255 15.59 -1.47 -12.05
CA ILE A 255 14.38 -0.83 -12.57
C ILE A 255 14.71 0.52 -13.21
N ALA A 256 15.55 1.33 -12.58
CA ALA A 256 16.00 2.62 -13.12
C ALA A 256 16.79 2.50 -14.43
N ALA A 257 17.36 1.32 -14.71
CA ALA A 257 18.03 1.00 -15.97
C ALA A 257 17.05 0.51 -17.07
N GLY A 258 15.74 0.51 -16.80
CA GLY A 258 14.72 -0.04 -17.70
C GLY A 258 14.66 -1.56 -17.72
N GLY A 259 15.36 -2.24 -16.81
CA GLY A 259 15.38 -3.69 -16.72
C GLY A 259 14.26 -4.26 -15.86
N HIS A 260 13.89 -5.50 -16.11
CA HIS A 260 13.06 -6.28 -15.18
C HIS A 260 13.96 -6.88 -14.11
N PRO A 261 13.72 -6.62 -12.81
CA PRO A 261 14.60 -7.09 -11.77
C PRO A 261 14.58 -8.62 -11.74
N ALA A 262 15.74 -9.25 -11.94
CA ALA A 262 15.90 -10.69 -11.86
C ALA A 262 16.74 -11.04 -10.61
N PHE A 263 16.20 -11.94 -9.78
CA PHE A 263 16.81 -12.34 -8.53
C PHE A 263 16.84 -13.86 -8.42
N SER A 264 18.04 -14.43 -8.28
CA SER A 264 18.21 -15.86 -8.02
C SER A 264 17.92 -16.16 -6.55
N TYR A 265 16.81 -16.84 -6.29
CA TYR A 265 16.36 -17.08 -4.92
C TYR A 265 17.30 -18.02 -4.14
N THR A 266 17.79 -17.54 -3.00
CA THR A 266 18.17 -18.38 -1.86
C THR A 266 17.60 -17.74 -0.60
N PRO A 267 17.25 -18.51 0.45
CA PRO A 267 16.74 -17.93 1.70
C PRO A 267 17.68 -16.87 2.29
N GLN A 268 18.99 -17.10 2.25
CA GLN A 268 20.01 -16.20 2.78
C GLN A 268 20.12 -14.91 1.94
N ALA A 269 20.16 -15.02 0.61
CA ALA A 269 20.22 -13.84 -0.23
C ALA A 269 18.93 -13.01 -0.14
N PHE A 270 17.77 -13.67 -0.10
CA PHE A 270 16.48 -12.98 -0.03
C PHE A 270 16.28 -12.26 1.30
N SER A 271 16.64 -12.91 2.42
CA SER A 271 16.60 -12.28 3.75
C SER A 271 17.62 -11.15 3.94
N GLY A 272 18.67 -11.09 3.11
CA GLY A 272 19.62 -9.98 3.10
C GLY A 272 19.13 -8.72 2.39
N LEU A 273 17.99 -8.78 1.68
CA LEU A 273 17.39 -7.62 1.04
C LEU A 273 16.54 -6.82 2.03
N SER A 274 16.39 -5.52 1.77
CA SER A 274 15.41 -4.71 2.51
C SER A 274 13.97 -5.20 2.24
N TYR A 275 13.04 -4.98 3.17
CA TYR A 275 11.64 -5.39 2.99
C TYR A 275 11.00 -4.85 1.72
N ILE A 276 11.35 -3.63 1.31
CA ILE A 276 10.82 -3.04 0.08
C ILE A 276 11.41 -3.69 -1.17
N GLU A 277 12.69 -4.05 -1.18
CA GLU A 277 13.30 -4.81 -2.29
C GLU A 277 12.67 -6.20 -2.41
N GLN A 278 12.44 -6.88 -1.29
CA GLN A 278 11.73 -8.15 -1.26
C GLN A 278 10.31 -8.01 -1.83
N ALA A 279 9.55 -6.99 -1.39
CA ALA A 279 8.18 -6.75 -1.84
C ALA A 279 8.10 -6.40 -3.33
N VAL A 280 9.01 -5.53 -3.81
CA VAL A 280 9.10 -5.17 -5.24
C VAL A 280 9.47 -6.38 -6.09
N LEU A 281 10.41 -7.22 -5.66
CA LEU A 281 10.74 -8.46 -6.39
C LEU A 281 9.54 -9.41 -6.51
N VAL A 282 8.73 -9.53 -5.46
CA VAL A 282 7.50 -10.34 -5.50
C VAL A 282 6.50 -9.71 -6.48
N ALA A 283 6.27 -8.40 -6.39
CA ALA A 283 5.33 -7.67 -7.24
C ALA A 283 5.70 -7.72 -8.74
N GLU A 284 7.00 -7.60 -9.05
CA GLU A 284 7.53 -7.65 -10.42
C GLU A 284 7.74 -9.08 -10.93
N LYS A 285 7.39 -10.11 -10.15
CA LYS A 285 7.65 -11.53 -10.45
C LYS A 285 9.14 -11.77 -10.77
N GLY A 286 10.02 -11.00 -10.15
CA GLY A 286 11.45 -10.97 -10.39
C GLY A 286 12.23 -12.13 -9.74
N ILE A 287 11.56 -12.96 -8.95
CA ILE A 287 12.18 -14.11 -8.28
C ILE A 287 12.29 -15.27 -9.26
N GLY A 288 13.49 -15.45 -9.82
CA GLY A 288 13.82 -16.59 -10.64
C GLY A 288 13.96 -17.84 -9.76
N THR A 289 13.17 -18.87 -10.04
CA THR A 289 13.33 -20.19 -9.45
C THR A 289 14.56 -20.88 -10.06
N GLY A 290 15.75 -20.43 -9.68
CA GLY A 290 16.98 -21.14 -10.00
C GLY A 290 16.86 -22.59 -9.52
N GLY A 291 16.54 -23.51 -10.42
CA GLY A 291 16.48 -24.95 -10.14
C GLY A 291 15.18 -25.52 -9.57
N LEU A 292 14.01 -24.88 -9.69
CA LEU A 292 12.73 -25.61 -9.58
C LEU A 292 12.24 -26.08 -10.95
N GLY A 293 13.14 -26.71 -11.69
CA GLY A 293 12.72 -27.68 -12.69
C GLY A 293 12.19 -28.91 -11.95
N ASN A 294 10.92 -29.23 -12.17
CA ASN A 294 10.28 -30.50 -11.80
C ASN A 294 9.89 -30.71 -10.34
N TYR A 295 8.96 -29.93 -9.79
CA TYR A 295 7.87 -30.52 -9.01
C TYR A 295 6.58 -29.77 -9.35
N ARG A 296 5.62 -30.54 -9.89
CA ARG A 296 4.31 -30.13 -10.41
C ARG A 296 3.45 -29.40 -9.38
#